data_AF-A0A1F9H6I8-F1
#
_entry.id   AF-A0A1F9H6I8-F1
#
_cell.length_a   1.000
_cell.length_b   1.000
_cell.length_c   1.000
_cell.angle_alpha   90.00
_cell.angle_beta   90.00
_cell.angle_gamma   90.00
#
_symmetry.space_group_name_H-M   'P 1'
#
loop_
_entity.id
_entity.type
_entity.pdbx_description
1 polymer ?
#
loop_
_entity_poly.entity_id
_entity_poly.type
_entity_poly.pdbx_seq_one_letter_code
_entity_poly.pdbx_strand_id
1 'polypeptide(L)' 'MTTPNRMQDHWESVKKFIHHEWPLLSETTVEDINGDFDKFLEYLKEYYNNFPFEEAKARNKLQRFINSLE' A
#
# COMPACT_ATOMS: atom_id res chain seq x y z
N MET A 1 -9.67 -18.11 -3.55
CA MET A 1 -9.65 -17.18 -2.41
C MET A 1 -8.75 -16.04 -2.84
N THR A 2 -9.33 -14.99 -3.39
CA THR A 2 -8.59 -13.81 -3.84
C THR A 2 -7.92 -13.16 -2.63
N THR A 3 -6.89 -12.38 -2.89
CA THR A 3 -5.93 -11.85 -1.92
C THR A 3 -6.30 -10.47 -1.29
N PRO A 4 -7.57 -10.01 -1.12
CA PRO A 4 -7.80 -8.69 -0.53
C PRO A 4 -7.69 -8.64 1.00
N ASN A 5 -7.69 -9.77 1.71
CA ASN A 5 -7.75 -9.74 3.18
C ASN A 5 -6.41 -9.61 3.91
N ARG A 6 -5.25 -9.88 3.29
CA ARG A 6 -3.97 -9.91 4.02
C ARG A 6 -3.44 -8.51 4.38
N MET A 7 -3.67 -7.55 3.48
CA MET A 7 -3.27 -6.16 3.71
C MET A 7 -4.11 -5.53 4.82
N GLN A 8 -5.40 -5.85 4.85
CA GLN A 8 -6.32 -5.39 5.88
C GLN A 8 -6.05 -6.05 7.24
N ASP A 9 -5.72 -7.35 7.27
CA ASP A 9 -5.38 -8.08 8.51
C ASP A 9 -4.14 -7.49 9.20
N HIS A 10 -3.13 -7.13 8.40
CA HIS A 10 -1.90 -6.51 8.89
C HIS A 10 -1.86 -4.98 8.71
N TRP A 11 -3.03 -4.33 8.65
CA TRP A 11 -3.14 -2.93 8.24
C TRP A 11 -2.34 -1.98 9.12
N GLU A 12 -2.30 -2.17 10.43
CA GLU A 12 -1.51 -1.30 11.33
C GLU A 12 -0.01 -1.32 11.02
N SER A 13 0.53 -2.49 10.67
CA SER A 13 1.92 -2.65 10.26
C SER A 13 2.14 -2.09 8.85
N VAL A 14 1.21 -2.36 7.94
CA VAL A 14 1.26 -1.88 6.56
C VAL A 14 1.15 -0.36 6.48
N LYS A 15 0.30 0.28 7.30
CA LYS A 15 0.16 1.74 7.41
C LYS A 15 1.51 2.41 7.68
N LYS A 16 2.27 1.89 8.65
CA LYS A 16 3.61 2.39 8.99
C LYS A 16 4.60 2.20 7.83
N PHE A 17 4.53 1.04 7.17
CA PHE A 17 5.36 0.76 6.02
C PHE A 17 5.05 1.69 4.84
N ILE A 18 3.77 1.91 4.54
CA ILE A 18 3.33 2.81 3.47
C ILE A 18 3.80 4.24 3.74
N HIS A 19 3.61 4.74 4.95
CA HIS A 19 4.04 6.08 5.32
C HIS A 19 5.58 6.25 5.24
N HIS A 20 6.34 5.20 5.53
CA HIS A 20 7.80 5.20 5.40
C HIS A 20 8.25 5.20 3.93
N GLU A 21 7.65 4.36 3.10
CA GLU A 21 8.05 4.17 1.69
C GLU A 21 7.50 5.25 0.76
N TRP A 22 6.30 5.76 1.05
CA TRP A 22 5.59 6.76 0.26
C TRP A 22 5.21 7.97 1.12
N PRO A 23 6.19 8.80 1.53
CA PRO A 23 5.95 9.96 2.39
C PRO A 23 5.13 11.08 1.72
N LEU A 24 4.87 11.02 0.41
CA LEU A 24 3.94 11.95 -0.24
C LEU A 24 2.47 11.63 0.09
N LEU A 25 2.16 10.40 0.50
CA LEU A 25 0.84 10.04 0.98
C LEU A 25 0.68 10.57 2.40
N SER A 26 -0.23 11.53 2.56
CA SER A 26 -0.53 12.09 3.88
C SER A 26 -1.19 11.05 4.79
N GLU A 27 -1.09 11.22 6.11
CA GLU A 27 -1.72 10.32 7.08
C GLU A 27 -3.20 10.10 6.81
N THR A 28 -3.94 11.16 6.44
CA THR A 28 -5.36 11.08 6.07
C THR A 28 -5.60 10.21 4.83
N THR A 29 -4.74 10.33 3.81
CA THR A 29 -4.79 9.49 2.62
C THR A 29 -4.52 8.04 2.98
N VAL A 30 -3.50 7.80 3.80
CA VAL A 30 -3.18 6.45 4.26
C VAL A 30 -4.35 5.90 5.07
N GLU A 31 -4.99 6.67 5.95
CA GLU A 31 -6.16 6.23 6.70
C GLU A 31 -7.37 5.89 5.81
N ASP A 32 -7.60 6.63 4.72
CA ASP A 32 -8.68 6.33 3.78
C ASP A 32 -8.49 5.01 3.03
N ILE A 33 -7.24 4.63 2.76
CA ILE A 33 -6.89 3.33 2.16
C ILE A 33 -7.46 2.20 3.02
N ASN A 34 -7.31 2.26 4.35
CA ASN A 34 -7.87 1.29 5.28
C ASN A 34 -7.63 -0.20 4.90
N GLY A 35 -6.45 -0.51 4.37
CA GLY A 35 -6.10 -1.86 3.90
C GLY A 35 -6.62 -2.24 2.51
N ASP A 36 -7.28 -1.33 1.81
CA ASP A 36 -7.76 -1.50 0.44
C ASP A 36 -6.63 -1.26 -0.56
N PHE A 37 -6.20 -2.34 -1.21
CA PHE A 37 -5.06 -2.29 -2.12
C PHE A 37 -5.35 -1.47 -3.39
N ASP A 38 -6.58 -1.51 -3.90
CA ASP A 38 -6.98 -0.76 -5.09
C ASP A 38 -6.95 0.75 -4.81
N LYS A 39 -7.53 1.19 -3.68
CA LYS A 39 -7.43 2.60 -3.24
C LYS A 39 -5.98 3.05 -3.08
N PHE A 40 -5.12 2.21 -2.49
CA PHE A 40 -3.70 2.52 -2.37
C PHE A 40 -3.06 2.78 -3.74
N LEU A 41 -3.37 1.95 -4.75
CA LEU A 41 -2.85 2.15 -6.09
C LEU A 41 -3.40 3.43 -6.76
N GLU A 42 -4.67 3.76 -6.53
CA GLU A 42 -5.26 5.01 -7.02
C GLU A 42 -4.54 6.24 -6.47
N TYR A 43 -4.33 6.29 -5.15
CA TYR A 43 -3.56 7.37 -4.54
C TYR A 43 -2.11 7.36 -5.00
N LEU A 44 -1.48 6.19 -5.06
CA LEU A 44 -0.11 6.09 -5.54
C LEU A 44 0.02 6.68 -6.95
N LYS A 45 -0.97 6.48 -7.83
CA LYS A 45 -1.02 7.05 -9.18
C LYS A 45 -1.22 8.55 -9.20
N GLU A 46 -2.03 9.07 -8.30
CA GLU A 46 -2.28 10.50 -8.17
C GLU A 46 -1.03 11.25 -7.68
N TYR A 47 -0.35 10.73 -6.65
CA TYR A 47 0.80 11.37 -6.03
C TYR A 47 2.13 11.06 -6.73
N TYR A 48 2.28 9.87 -7.32
CA TYR A 48 3.49 9.44 -8.01
C TYR A 48 3.18 9.19 -9.49
N ASN A 49 3.51 10.16 -10.34
CA ASN A 49 3.22 10.15 -11.79
C ASN A 49 4.09 9.15 -12.61
N ASN A 50 4.60 8.09 -12.00
CA ASN A 50 5.55 7.15 -12.61
C ASN A 50 4.97 5.74 -12.76
N PHE A 51 3.77 5.68 -13.35
CA PHE A 51 3.08 4.43 -13.65
C PHE A 51 3.48 3.95 -15.06
N PRO A 52 3.67 2.63 -15.28
CA PRO A 52 3.31 1.50 -14.41
C PRO A 52 4.42 1.03 -13.44
N PHE A 53 5.58 1.70 -13.42
CA PHE A 53 6.73 1.24 -12.64
C PHE A 53 6.51 1.28 -11.13
N GLU A 54 5.93 2.37 -10.61
CA GLU A 54 5.63 2.47 -9.17
C GLU A 54 4.56 1.46 -8.72
N GLU A 55 3.57 1.14 -9.57
CA GLU A 55 2.59 0.09 -9.26
C GLU A 55 3.28 -1.26 -9.02
N ALA A 56 4.13 -1.68 -9.96
CA ALA A 56 4.83 -2.96 -9.87
C ALA A 56 5.75 -3.02 -8.65
N LYS A 57 6.47 -1.91 -8.37
CA LYS A 57 7.32 -1.77 -7.20
C LYS A 57 6.50 -1.83 -5.90
N ALA A 58 5.38 -1.13 -5.84
CA ALA A 58 4.53 -1.09 -4.66
C ALA A 58 3.88 -2.44 -4.38
N ARG A 59 3.36 -3.11 -5.41
CA ARG A 59 2.90 -4.51 -5.33
C ARG A 59 3.99 -5.42 -4.76
N ASN A 60 5.21 -5.35 -5.30
CA ASN A 60 6.30 -6.21 -4.85
C ASN A 60 6.70 -5.92 -3.40
N LYS A 61 6.81 -4.64 -3.02
CA LYS A 61 7.18 -4.22 -1.67
C LYS A 61 6.13 -4.62 -0.64
N LEU A 62 4.85 -4.32 -0.89
CA LEU A 62 3.76 -4.68 0.00
C LEU A 62 3.62 -6.19 0.14
N GLN A 63 3.69 -6.94 -0.96
CA GLN A 63 3.63 -8.39 -0.91
C GLN A 63 4.78 -8.99 -0.08
N ARG A 64 6.01 -8.48 -0.25
CA ARG A 64 7.16 -8.94 0.55
C ARG A 64 7.03 -8.58 2.03
N PHE A 65 6.49 -7.40 2.33
CA PHE A 65 6.27 -6.96 3.70
C PHE A 65 5.20 -7.82 4.39
N ILE A 66 4.04 -7.99 3.74
CA ILE A 66 2.94 -8.82 4.26
C ILE A 66 3.41 -10.27 4.46
N ASN A 67 4.11 -10.86 3.50
CA ASN A 67 4.67 -12.21 3.63
C ASN A 67 5.72 -12.34 4.75
N SER A 68 6.30 -11.24 5.23
CA SER A 68 7.25 -11.24 6.36
C SER A 68 6.54 -11.13 7.71
N LEU A 69 5.24 -10.83 7.71
CA LEU A 69 4.41 -10.76 8.91
C LEU A 69 3.66 -12.08 9.18
N GLU A 70 3.57 -12.95 8.17
CA GLU A 70 3.11 -14.35 8.27
C GLU A 70 4.22 -15.26 8.82
#